data_AF-A0A1V6ML29-F1
#
_entry.id   AF-A0A1V6ML29-F1
#
_cell.length_a   1.000
_cell.length_b   1.000
_cell.length_c   1.000
_cell.angle_alpha   90.00
_cell.angle_beta   90.00
_cell.angle_gamma   90.00
#
_symmetry.space_group_name_H-M   'P 1'
#
loop_
_entity.id
_entity.type
_entity.pdbx_description
1 polymer ?
#
loop_
_entity_poly.entity_id
_entity_poly.type
_entity_poly.pdbx_seq_one_letter_code
_entity_poly.pdbx_strand_id
1 'polypeptide(L)'
;MEREQLERLLGGGDDTSSAALSALRAGASYVVWDGTTSPESLSTVYGRRLRRTLRRGIETSGLAQAVQRLDPNGRPVHLGRVRTADGSWVFMLFLDEDGSTLVACTGVRQARPGPPRPDAY
;
A
#
# COMPACT_ATOMS: atom_id res chain seq x y z
N MET A 1 8.36 -13.51 -1.80
CA MET A 1 6.94 -13.84 -2.06
C MET A 1 6.68 -13.73 -3.56
N GLU A 2 6.06 -14.75 -4.15
CA GLU A 2 5.72 -14.79 -5.59
C GLU A 2 4.43 -14.01 -5.89
N ARG A 3 4.31 -13.50 -7.13
CA ARG A 3 3.15 -12.74 -7.60
C ARG A 3 1.85 -13.50 -7.42
N GLU A 4 1.84 -14.78 -7.76
CA GLU A 4 0.67 -15.65 -7.71
C GLU A 4 0.13 -15.80 -6.29
N GLN A 5 1.03 -15.88 -5.30
CA GLN A 5 0.64 -15.92 -3.90
C GLN A 5 0.02 -14.59 -3.47
N LEU A 6 0.61 -13.47 -3.88
CA LEU A 6 0.06 -12.14 -3.62
C LEU A 6 -1.34 -11.97 -4.24
N GLU A 7 -1.52 -12.43 -5.47
CA GLU A 7 -2.82 -12.39 -6.16
C GLU A 7 -3.90 -13.21 -5.44
N ARG A 8 -3.55 -14.39 -4.91
CA ARG A 8 -4.48 -15.20 -4.11
C ARG A 8 -4.90 -14.49 -2.82
N LEU A 9 -3.98 -13.81 -2.15
CA LEU A 9 -4.29 -13.04 -0.94
C LEU A 9 -5.18 -11.84 -1.23
N LEU A 10 -4.93 -11.15 -2.35
CA LEU A 10 -5.73 -10.01 -2.77
C LEU A 10 -7.14 -10.39 -3.21
N GLY A 11 -7.32 -11.59 -3.76
CA GLY A 11 -8.62 -12.10 -4.19
C GLY A 11 -9.61 -12.34 -3.06
N GLY A 12 -9.15 -12.46 -1.82
CA GLY A 12 -10.00 -12.61 -0.63
C GLY A 12 -10.22 -11.32 0.17
N GLY A 13 -9.68 -10.19 -0.30
CA GLY A 13 -9.66 -8.93 0.44
C GLY A 13 -10.84 -8.00 0.15
N ASP A 14 -10.66 -6.73 0.50
CA ASP A 14 -11.60 -5.63 0.27
C ASP A 14 -11.58 -5.11 -1.18
N ASP A 15 -12.41 -4.10 -1.48
CA ASP A 15 -12.44 -3.43 -2.81
C ASP A 15 -11.05 -2.91 -3.21
N THR A 16 -10.25 -2.45 -2.24
CA THR A 16 -8.87 -2.02 -2.44
C THR A 16 -7.98 -3.17 -2.91
N SER A 17 -8.14 -4.34 -2.30
CA SER A 17 -7.42 -5.55 -2.65
C SER A 17 -7.77 -6.01 -4.07
N SER A 18 -9.04 -5.92 -4.45
CA SER A 18 -9.51 -6.20 -5.82
C SER A 18 -8.90 -5.23 -6.84
N ALA A 19 -8.75 -3.96 -6.50
CA ALA A 19 -8.06 -2.97 -7.35
C ALA A 19 -6.56 -3.27 -7.49
N ALA A 20 -5.89 -3.65 -6.40
CA ALA A 20 -4.49 -4.06 -6.43
C ALA A 20 -4.29 -5.35 -7.24
N LEU A 21 -5.22 -6.32 -7.15
CA LEU A 21 -5.21 -7.54 -7.96
C LEU A 21 -5.33 -7.20 -9.45
N SER A 22 -6.27 -6.32 -9.80
CA SER A 22 -6.45 -5.85 -11.18
C SER A 22 -5.19 -5.17 -11.70
N ALA A 23 -4.52 -4.38 -10.86
CA ALA A 23 -3.23 -3.77 -11.18
C ALA A 23 -2.14 -4.82 -11.46
N LEU A 24 -2.00 -5.84 -10.60
CA LEU A 24 -1.03 -6.92 -10.80
C LEU A 24 -1.26 -7.67 -12.12
N ARG A 25 -2.53 -7.99 -12.42
CA ARG A 25 -2.92 -8.63 -13.69
C ARG A 25 -2.62 -7.75 -14.90
N ALA A 26 -2.72 -6.43 -14.74
CA ALA A 26 -2.35 -5.45 -15.77
C ALA A 26 -0.83 -5.23 -15.89
N GLY A 27 0.01 -5.98 -15.17
CA GLY A 27 1.47 -5.87 -15.23
C GLY A 27 2.07 -4.85 -14.27
N ALA A 28 1.38 -4.54 -13.17
CA ALA A 28 1.94 -3.72 -12.10
C ALA A 28 3.23 -4.33 -11.53
N SER A 29 4.19 -3.46 -11.18
CA SER A 29 5.37 -3.87 -10.44
C SER A 29 5.01 -4.04 -8.97
N TYR A 30 5.49 -5.10 -8.32
CA TYR A 30 5.33 -5.28 -6.89
C TYR A 30 6.67 -5.52 -6.21
N VAL A 31 6.73 -5.18 -4.92
CA VAL A 31 7.84 -5.46 -4.03
C VAL A 31 7.26 -5.78 -2.66
N VAL A 32 7.71 -6.87 -2.06
CA VAL A 32 7.46 -7.16 -0.64
C VAL A 32 8.82 -7.07 0.02
N TRP A 33 8.92 -6.22 1.05
CA TRP A 33 10.16 -6.06 1.77
C TRP A 33 10.33 -7.19 2.78
N ASP A 34 11.51 -7.78 2.78
CA ASP A 34 11.91 -8.74 3.80
C ASP A 34 12.18 -7.97 5.10
N GLY A 35 11.31 -8.17 6.07
CA GLY A 35 11.34 -7.50 7.37
C GLY A 35 9.96 -7.10 7.86
N THR A 36 9.70 -7.34 9.13
CA THR A 36 8.50 -6.86 9.80
C THR A 36 8.72 -5.46 10.32
N THR A 37 7.77 -4.56 10.08
CA THR A 37 7.77 -3.21 10.66
C THR A 37 6.83 -3.17 11.86
N SER A 38 7.24 -2.48 12.94
CA SER A 38 6.37 -2.29 14.09
C SER A 38 5.12 -1.49 13.69
N PRO A 39 3.92 -1.93 14.11
CA PRO A 39 2.69 -1.25 13.75
C PRO A 39 2.59 0.16 14.35
N GLU A 40 3.29 0.44 15.45
CA GLU A 40 3.40 1.78 16.04
C GLU A 40 4.12 2.79 15.11
N SER A 41 5.21 2.37 14.45
CA SER A 41 5.87 3.20 13.44
C SER A 41 4.98 3.40 12.23
N LEU A 42 4.26 2.35 11.82
CA LEU A 42 3.35 2.40 10.67
C LEU A 42 2.14 3.28 10.92
N SER A 43 1.48 3.17 12.07
CA SER A 43 0.32 4.00 12.43
C SER A 43 0.71 5.48 12.44
N THR A 44 1.90 5.81 12.94
CA THR A 44 2.44 7.18 12.91
C THR A 44 2.70 7.68 11.47
N VAL A 45 3.38 6.88 10.64
CA VAL A 45 3.71 7.24 9.25
C VAL A 45 2.45 7.34 8.38
N TYR A 46 1.57 6.36 8.47
CA TYR A 46 0.32 6.28 7.70
C TYR A 46 -0.72 7.27 8.20
N GLY A 47 -0.80 7.55 9.50
CA GLY A 47 -1.63 8.63 10.04
C GLY A 47 -1.19 10.00 9.51
N ARG A 48 0.12 10.26 9.46
CA ARG A 48 0.67 11.48 8.81
C ARG A 48 0.36 11.52 7.32
N ARG A 49 0.47 10.37 6.62
CA ARG A 49 0.14 10.26 5.19
C ARG A 49 -1.33 10.53 4.93
N LEU A 50 -2.23 9.90 5.70
CA LEU A 50 -3.68 10.11 5.62
C LEU A 50 -4.02 11.59 5.83
N ARG A 51 -3.44 12.23 6.83
CA ARG A 51 -3.64 13.67 7.06
C ARG A 51 -3.15 14.53 5.89
N ARG A 52 -2.05 14.15 5.24
CA ARG A 52 -1.52 14.84 4.05
C ARG A 52 -2.38 14.59 2.81
N THR A 53 -2.84 13.36 2.57
CA THR A 53 -3.69 13.02 1.43
C THR A 53 -5.05 13.69 1.55
N LEU A 54 -5.68 13.66 2.73
CA LEU A 54 -6.93 14.38 2.99
C LEU A 54 -6.78 15.89 2.75
N ARG A 55 -5.70 16.50 3.28
CA ARG A 55 -5.45 17.94 3.06
C ARG A 55 -5.18 18.30 1.60
N ARG A 56 -4.59 17.39 0.82
CA ARG A 56 -4.28 17.62 -0.60
C ARG A 56 -5.39 17.16 -1.54
N GLY A 57 -6.49 16.60 -1.02
CA GLY A 57 -7.54 15.98 -1.84
C GLY A 57 -7.02 14.81 -2.71
N ILE A 58 -5.96 14.14 -2.26
CA ILE A 58 -5.41 12.99 -2.98
C ILE A 58 -6.38 11.83 -2.80
N GLU A 59 -6.78 11.24 -3.92
CA GLU A 59 -7.67 10.10 -3.93
C GLU A 59 -6.98 8.89 -3.28
N THR A 60 -7.64 8.32 -2.27
CA THR A 60 -7.13 7.15 -1.55
C THR A 60 -8.24 6.12 -1.43
N SER A 61 -7.89 4.85 -1.60
CA SER A 61 -8.77 3.71 -1.37
C SER A 61 -8.22 2.88 -0.20
N GLY A 62 -9.07 2.39 0.71
CA GLY A 62 -8.66 1.55 1.85
C GLY A 62 -7.74 2.19 2.90
N LEU A 63 -7.19 3.40 2.68
CA LEU A 63 -6.20 4.02 3.57
C LEU A 63 -6.74 4.25 4.99
N ALA A 64 -7.97 4.75 5.12
CA ALA A 64 -8.60 4.97 6.41
C ALA A 64 -8.91 3.64 7.14
N GLN A 65 -9.30 2.60 6.40
CA GLN A 65 -9.53 1.27 6.98
C GLN A 65 -8.23 0.62 7.42
N ALA A 66 -7.15 0.71 6.65
CA ALA A 66 -5.87 0.15 7.05
C ALA A 66 -5.28 0.85 8.28
N VAL A 67 -5.41 2.17 8.40
CA VAL A 67 -4.99 2.88 9.62
C VAL A 67 -5.83 2.44 10.83
N GLN A 68 -7.12 2.16 10.65
CA GLN A 68 -7.94 1.58 11.73
C GLN A 68 -7.56 0.14 12.08
N ARG A 69 -7.14 -0.67 11.10
CA ARG A 69 -6.71 -2.06 11.31
C ARG A 69 -5.28 -2.17 11.82
N LEU A 70 -4.44 -1.17 11.56
CA LEU A 70 -3.10 -1.04 12.13
C LEU A 70 -3.23 -0.57 13.59
N ASP A 71 -3.50 -1.52 14.47
CA ASP A 71 -3.42 -1.29 15.90
C ASP A 71 -1.94 -1.08 16.29
N PRO A 72 -1.56 0.06 16.91
CA PRO A 72 -0.20 0.28 17.40
C PRO A 72 0.30 -0.79 18.39
N ASN A 73 -0.60 -1.52 19.06
CA ASN A 73 -0.26 -2.66 19.93
C ASN A 73 -0.35 -4.03 19.21
N GLY A 74 -0.57 -4.02 17.89
CA GLY A 74 -0.68 -5.22 17.08
C GLY A 74 0.65 -5.95 16.90
N ARG A 75 0.60 -7.07 16.19
CA ARG A 75 1.81 -7.80 15.81
C ARG A 75 2.60 -7.07 14.72
N PRO A 76 3.92 -7.29 14.63
CA PRO A 76 4.73 -6.82 13.51
C PRO A 76 4.13 -7.31 12.18
N VAL A 77 4.14 -6.44 11.17
CA VAL A 77 3.56 -6.73 9.86
C VAL A 77 4.60 -6.58 8.76
N HIS A 78 4.55 -7.45 7.77
CA HIS A 78 5.32 -7.30 6.54
C HIS A 78 4.69 -6.24 5.64
N LEU A 79 5.55 -5.44 5.02
CA LEU A 79 5.12 -4.43 4.06
C LEU A 79 5.27 -4.96 2.64
N GLY A 80 4.20 -4.81 1.87
CA GLY A 80 4.18 -4.95 0.44
C GLY A 80 3.82 -3.63 -0.24
N ARG A 81 4.26 -3.47 -1.48
CA ARG A 81 3.90 -2.37 -2.34
C ARG A 81 3.66 -2.90 -3.74
N VAL A 82 2.56 -2.47 -4.33
CA VAL A 82 2.23 -2.66 -5.75
C VAL A 82 2.12 -1.29 -6.38
N ARG A 83 2.80 -1.07 -7.50
CA ARG A 83 2.71 0.15 -8.29
C ARG A 83 2.18 -0.22 -9.66
N THR A 84 1.05 0.39 -10.04
CA THR A 84 0.49 0.22 -11.37
C THR A 84 1.52 0.56 -12.45
N ALA A 85 1.42 -0.10 -13.60
CA ALA A 85 2.35 0.11 -14.71
C ALA A 85 2.36 1.59 -15.18
N ASP A 86 1.20 2.24 -15.14
CA ASP A 86 1.04 3.67 -15.44
C ASP A 86 1.55 4.61 -14.33
N GLY A 87 1.92 4.07 -13.16
CA GLY A 87 2.38 4.80 -11.99
C GLY A 87 1.34 5.72 -11.35
N SER A 88 0.09 5.68 -11.79
CA SER A 88 -0.99 6.53 -11.28
C SER A 88 -1.46 6.10 -9.89
N TRP A 89 -1.33 4.81 -9.57
CA TRP A 89 -1.71 4.25 -8.28
C TRP A 89 -0.55 3.47 -7.65
N VAL A 90 -0.41 3.67 -6.34
CA VAL A 90 0.45 2.86 -5.50
C VAL A 90 -0.42 2.24 -4.42
N PHE A 91 -0.46 0.92 -4.43
CA PHE A 91 -1.09 0.13 -3.38
C PHE A 91 -0.02 -0.32 -2.39
N MET A 92 -0.32 -0.20 -1.10
CA MET A 92 0.49 -0.72 -0.01
C MET A 92 -0.28 -1.84 0.67
N LEU A 93 0.40 -2.95 0.87
CA LEU A 93 -0.12 -4.17 1.44
C LEU A 93 0.53 -4.37 2.81
N PHE A 94 -0.27 -4.75 3.79
CA PHE A 94 0.18 -5.09 5.12
C PHE A 94 -0.16 -6.55 5.33
N LEU A 95 0.89 -7.36 5.43
CA LEU A 95 0.79 -8.79 5.64
C LEU A 95 1.10 -9.10 7.11
N ASP A 96 0.65 -10.24 7.62
CA ASP A 96 1.06 -10.71 8.95
C ASP A 96 2.58 -10.93 9.04
N GLU A 97 3.06 -11.29 10.24
CA GLU A 97 4.46 -11.59 10.53
C GLU A 97 5.03 -12.74 9.68
N ASP A 98 4.18 -13.67 9.23
CA ASP A 98 4.59 -14.78 8.38
C ASP A 98 4.50 -14.44 6.88
N GLY A 99 4.04 -13.23 6.54
CA GLY A 99 3.73 -12.83 5.17
C GLY A 99 2.60 -13.67 4.53
N SER A 100 1.85 -14.43 5.33
CA SER A 100 0.93 -15.46 4.86
C SER A 100 -0.49 -14.94 4.65
N THR A 101 -0.87 -13.89 5.38
CA THR A 101 -2.22 -13.33 5.40
C THR A 101 -2.19 -11.83 5.16
N LEU A 102 -3.11 -11.31 4.34
CA LEU A 102 -3.31 -9.87 4.16
C LEU A 102 -4.13 -9.28 5.31
N VAL A 103 -3.48 -8.48 6.15
CA VAL A 103 -4.11 -7.76 7.28
C VAL A 103 -4.89 -6.55 6.77
N ALA A 104 -4.26 -5.77 5.89
CA ALA A 104 -4.87 -4.58 5.30
C ALA A 104 -4.28 -4.24 3.92
N CYS A 105 -5.10 -3.59 3.09
CA CYS A 105 -4.70 -3.05 1.80
C CYS A 105 -5.02 -1.55 1.76
N THR A 106 -4.13 -0.76 1.17
CA THR A 106 -4.39 0.67 0.89
C THR A 106 -3.96 0.99 -0.52
N GLY A 107 -4.69 1.87 -1.19
CA GLY A 107 -4.34 2.49 -2.46
C GLY A 107 -4.23 3.99 -2.27
N VAL A 108 -3.17 4.58 -2.79
CA VAL A 108 -3.03 6.03 -2.89
C VAL A 108 -2.77 6.38 -4.35
N ARG A 109 -3.59 7.27 -4.89
CA ARG A 109 -3.36 7.84 -6.20
C ARG A 109 -2.14 8.74 -6.12
N GLN A 110 -1.08 8.39 -6.83
CA GLN A 110 0.04 9.29 -7.02
C GLN A 110 -0.45 10.36 -7.99
N ALA A 111 -0.46 11.63 -7.55
CA ALA A 111 -0.33 12.70 -8.52
C ALA A 111 0.99 12.41 -9.24
N ARG A 112 0.95 12.21 -10.56
CA ARG A 112 2.16 12.00 -11.39
C ARG A 112 3.25 12.90 -10.81
N PRO A 113 4.46 12.38 -10.50
CA PRO A 113 5.55 13.28 -10.22
C PRO A 113 5.59 14.21 -11.44
N GLY A 114 5.31 15.50 -11.22
CA GLY A 114 5.57 16.49 -12.26
C GLY A 114 7.00 16.24 -12.75
N PRO A 115 7.27 16.45 -14.05
CA PRO A 115 8.62 16.23 -14.58
C PRO A 115 9.63 16.83 -13.60
N PRO A 116 10.76 16.15 -13.31
CA PRO A 116 11.77 16.70 -12.43
C PRO A 116 11.98 18.14 -12.85
N ARG A 117 11.74 19.10 -11.95
CA ARG A 117 12.06 20.49 -12.26
C ARG A 117 13.54 20.46 -12.65
N PRO A 118 13.91 20.88 -13.87
CA PRO A 118 15.32 21.01 -14.18
C PRO A 118 15.86 22.01 -13.17
N ASP A 119 16.64 21.51 -12.22
CA ASP A 119 17.32 22.34 -11.25
C ASP A 119 18.14 23.36 -12.04
N ALA A 120 17.93 24.61 -11.65
CA ALA A 120 18.59 25.78 -12.21
C ALA A 120 20.11 25.57 -12.22
N TYR A 121 20.70 25.77 -13.39
CA TYR A 121 22.13 26.02 -13.55
C TYR A 121 22.32 27.50 -13.89
#